data_AF-A0A397EG88-F1
#
_entry.id   AF-A0A397EG88-F1
#
_cell.length_a   1.000
_cell.length_b   1.000
_cell.length_c   1.000
_cell.angle_alpha   90.00
_cell.angle_beta   90.00
_cell.angle_gamma   90.00
#
_symmetry.space_group_name_H-M   'P 1'
#
loop_
_entity.id
_entity.type
_entity.pdbx_description
1 polymer ?
#
loop_
_entity_poly.entity_id
_entity_poly.type
_entity_poly.pdbx_seq_one_letter_code
_entity_poly.pdbx_strand_id
1 'polypeptide(L)'
;MNRGEAEKCMELGKKHLRAGNYRQAVKWFDKSIRLFPLPGAEALRGRSEESAKQQEAPSPSASSRAAPAAATPSSSNASSTVSQPEDTRPYTEDQVRIVRKIKMCKTHYDVLGVAKNADENEVKKAYRKLALKLHPDKNSAPGAEDAFKAVGKAFTILSDDQKRADYDRFGDTAPGENNSRQRSRQQHHGGFHDEDISPEDIFNMFFGGGMPRQRQRQRQAQPRQQADQTPRTPMQQLLQFLPLILVLCLSLFSFPGNQTAPFSLNPTQEMPVQRTTRMRNVVNGIPYYVARDFERKYTNDWRDLMRVEQMVESWHVQKLREGCEGERLKQKRRINKARNHKNVNEREAAVKKALSVALPTCDELNRLQE
;
A
#
# COMPACT_ATOMS: atom_id res chain seq x y z
N MET A 1 12.94 6.92 29.76
CA MET A 1 12.71 6.07 30.96
C MET A 1 11.27 5.57 30.91
N ASN A 2 11.06 4.25 30.76
CA ASN A 2 9.79 3.62 30.34
C ASN A 2 8.71 3.53 31.44
N ARG A 3 8.75 4.43 32.43
CA ARG A 3 7.90 4.39 33.63
C ARG A 3 6.41 4.47 33.30
N GLY A 4 6.02 5.38 32.40
CA GLY A 4 4.61 5.54 32.01
C GLY A 4 4.02 4.35 31.24
N GLU A 5 4.86 3.55 30.57
CA GLU A 5 4.40 2.32 29.91
C GLU A 5 4.25 1.17 30.90
N ALA A 6 5.14 1.10 31.90
CA ALA A 6 5.03 0.15 33.00
C ALA A 6 3.76 0.40 33.84
N GLU A 7 3.43 1.66 34.14
CA GLU A 7 2.21 2.02 34.89
C GLU A 7 0.93 1.62 34.14
N LYS A 8 0.90 1.77 32.80
CA LYS A 8 -0.20 1.28 31.96
C LYS A 8 -0.32 -0.25 31.98
N CYS A 9 0.81 -0.97 31.97
CA CYS A 9 0.82 -2.43 32.08
C CYS A 9 0.30 -2.88 33.46
N MET A 10 0.63 -2.15 34.54
CA MET A 10 0.10 -2.40 35.88
C MET A 10 -1.42 -2.25 35.95
N GLU A 11 -1.98 -1.18 35.37
CA GLU A 11 -3.42 -0.96 35.33
C GLU A 11 -4.16 -2.07 34.56
N LEU A 12 -3.62 -2.49 33.41
CA LEU A 12 -4.17 -3.61 32.65
C LEU A 12 -4.11 -4.93 33.44
N GLY A 13 -3.00 -5.19 34.14
CA GLY A 13 -2.87 -6.36 35.03
C GLY A 13 -3.91 -6.37 36.14
N LYS A 14 -4.13 -5.24 36.82
CA LYS A 14 -5.17 -5.11 37.86
C LYS A 14 -6.59 -5.32 37.29
N LYS A 15 -6.86 -4.84 36.08
CA LYS A 15 -8.14 -5.08 35.39
C LYS A 15 -8.38 -6.56 35.14
N HIS A 16 -7.37 -7.29 34.67
CA HIS A 16 -7.47 -8.75 34.48
C HIS A 16 -7.59 -9.52 35.79
N LEU A 17 -6.93 -9.05 36.86
CA LEU A 17 -7.04 -9.61 38.20
C LEU A 17 -8.47 -9.50 38.75
N ARG A 18 -9.11 -8.34 38.58
CA ARG A 18 -10.52 -8.13 38.96
C ARG A 18 -11.50 -8.96 38.13
N ALA A 19 -11.14 -9.25 36.87
CA ALA A 19 -11.95 -10.06 35.97
C ALA A 19 -11.75 -11.59 36.16
N GLY A 20 -10.98 -12.03 37.17
CA GLY A 20 -10.70 -13.45 37.42
C GLY A 20 -9.79 -14.12 36.38
N ASN A 21 -9.19 -13.34 35.47
CA ASN A 21 -8.34 -13.84 34.39
C ASN A 21 -6.87 -13.86 34.84
N TYR A 22 -6.56 -14.71 35.82
CA TYR A 22 -5.29 -14.70 36.54
C TYR A 22 -4.06 -14.96 35.65
N ARG A 23 -4.15 -15.89 34.68
CA ARG A 23 -3.06 -16.16 33.72
C ARG A 23 -2.69 -14.93 32.88
N GLN A 24 -3.65 -14.11 32.51
CA GLN A 24 -3.41 -12.88 31.74
C GLN A 24 -2.89 -11.76 32.65
N ALA A 25 -3.38 -11.66 33.89
CA ALA A 25 -2.87 -10.72 34.88
C ALA A 25 -1.37 -10.91 35.13
N VAL A 26 -0.90 -12.15 35.30
CA VAL A 26 0.54 -12.48 35.46
C VAL A 26 1.38 -11.94 34.31
N LYS A 27 0.95 -12.12 33.05
CA LYS A 27 1.68 -11.64 31.87
C LYS A 27 1.83 -10.12 31.84
N TRP A 28 0.78 -9.39 32.24
CA TRP A 28 0.83 -7.93 32.30
C TRP A 28 1.73 -7.42 33.42
N PHE A 29 1.73 -8.08 34.59
CA PHE A 29 2.65 -7.74 35.68
C PHE A 29 4.11 -8.05 35.34
N ASP A 30 4.38 -9.20 34.71
CA ASP A 30 5.73 -9.56 34.21
C ASP A 30 6.23 -8.55 33.17
N LYS A 31 5.36 -8.12 32.24
CA LYS A 31 5.69 -7.06 31.27
C LYS A 31 5.98 -5.72 31.96
N SER A 32 5.23 -5.36 33.00
CA SER A 32 5.52 -4.14 33.77
C SER A 32 6.89 -4.20 34.43
N ILE A 33 7.21 -5.31 35.11
CA ILE A 33 8.49 -5.48 35.83
C ILE A 33 9.67 -5.38 34.86
N ARG A 34 9.57 -5.97 33.66
CA ARG A 34 10.60 -5.90 32.61
C ARG A 34 10.80 -4.49 32.06
N LEU A 35 9.74 -3.68 31.98
CA LEU A 35 9.81 -2.31 31.48
C LEU A 35 10.36 -1.36 32.54
N PHE A 36 9.85 -1.45 33.76
CA PHE A 36 10.31 -0.70 34.92
C PHE A 36 9.77 -1.36 36.20
N PRO A 37 10.63 -1.77 37.15
CA PRO A 37 10.19 -2.42 38.38
C PRO A 37 9.43 -1.42 39.27
N LEU A 38 8.11 -1.52 39.25
CA LEU A 38 7.20 -0.70 40.06
C LEU A 38 6.96 -1.35 41.42
N PRO A 39 6.85 -0.57 42.51
CA PRO A 39 6.57 -1.09 43.84
C PRO A 39 5.21 -1.81 43.84
N GLY A 40 5.18 -3.03 44.40
CA GLY A 40 3.98 -3.88 44.47
C GLY A 40 3.67 -4.70 43.21
N ALA A 41 4.40 -4.52 42.10
CA ALA A 41 4.20 -5.32 40.88
C ALA A 41 4.49 -6.81 41.10
N GLU A 42 5.55 -7.13 41.84
CA GLU A 42 5.93 -8.52 42.17
C GLU A 42 4.92 -9.19 43.10
N ALA A 43 4.42 -8.46 44.10
CA ALA A 43 3.38 -8.96 45.01
C ALA A 43 2.07 -9.29 44.27
N LEU A 44 1.65 -8.41 43.34
CA LEU A 44 0.46 -8.65 42.52
C LEU A 44 0.65 -9.79 41.53
N ARG A 45 1.86 -9.96 40.97
CA ARG A 45 2.21 -11.12 40.14
C ARG A 45 2.08 -12.41 40.94
N GLY A 46 2.68 -12.47 42.13
CA GLY A 46 2.62 -13.65 43.00
C GLY A 46 1.19 -14.04 43.37
N ARG A 47 0.39 -13.06 43.81
CA ARG A 47 -1.04 -13.28 44.11
C ARG A 47 -1.84 -13.79 42.90
N SER A 48 -1.55 -13.26 41.72
CA SER A 48 -2.19 -13.71 40.48
C SER A 48 -1.78 -15.13 40.10
N GLU A 49 -0.52 -15.49 40.31
CA GLU A 49 -0.02 -16.83 40.02
C GLU A 49 -0.61 -17.89 40.97
N GLU A 50 -0.75 -17.55 42.24
CA GLU A 50 -1.39 -18.41 43.24
C GLU A 50 -2.89 -18.61 42.95
N SER A 51 -3.59 -17.52 42.59
CA SER A 51 -5.00 -17.58 42.20
C SER A 51 -5.22 -18.40 40.93
N ALA A 52 -4.26 -18.37 39.98
CA ALA A 52 -4.29 -19.22 38.79
C ALA A 52 -4.12 -20.71 39.13
N LYS A 53 -3.21 -21.05 40.05
CA LYS A 53 -3.00 -22.43 40.51
C LYS A 53 -4.21 -22.98 41.25
N GLN A 54 -4.89 -22.15 42.05
CA GLN A 54 -6.12 -22.55 42.75
C GLN A 54 -7.30 -22.80 41.80
N GLN A 55 -7.39 -22.07 40.68
CA GLN A 55 -8.40 -22.31 39.62
C GLN A 55 -8.16 -23.60 38.82
N GLU A 56 -6.95 -24.17 38.86
CA GLU A 56 -6.56 -25.36 38.11
C GLU A 56 -6.57 -26.65 38.95
N ALA A 57 -6.88 -26.56 40.25
CA ALA A 57 -7.02 -27.73 41.10
C ALA A 57 -8.37 -28.44 40.83
N PRO A 58 -8.37 -29.77 40.62
CA PRO A 58 -9.61 -30.52 40.37
C PRO A 58 -10.44 -30.62 41.66
N SER A 59 -11.69 -30.16 41.61
CA SER A 59 -12.70 -30.47 42.64
C SER A 59 -13.35 -31.83 42.35
N PRO A 60 -13.63 -32.68 43.37
CA PRO A 60 -14.20 -34.00 43.14
C PRO A 60 -15.74 -33.98 43.04
N SER A 61 -16.23 -34.82 42.11
CA SER A 61 -17.55 -35.47 42.05
C SER A 61 -18.85 -34.66 41.93
N ALA A 62 -19.65 -34.96 40.90
CA ALA A 62 -21.01 -35.52 41.05
C ALA A 62 -21.58 -36.03 39.70
N SER A 63 -22.00 -37.30 39.71
CA SER A 63 -22.68 -38.05 38.64
C SER A 63 -24.13 -37.64 38.40
N SER A 64 -24.60 -37.86 37.16
CA SER A 64 -25.86 -38.54 36.75
C SER A 64 -26.29 -38.04 35.36
N ARG A 65 -27.03 -38.73 34.46
CA ARG A 65 -27.35 -40.11 34.11
C ARG A 65 -28.31 -40.01 32.88
N ALA A 66 -28.14 -40.88 31.87
CA ALA A 66 -29.13 -41.39 30.89
C ALA A 66 -29.83 -40.48 29.81
N ALA A 67 -29.47 -40.69 28.52
CA ALA A 67 -30.20 -41.31 27.37
C ALA A 67 -31.72 -41.03 27.09
N PRO A 68 -32.32 -41.36 25.89
CA PRO A 68 -31.81 -41.53 24.49
C PRO A 68 -32.74 -41.02 23.32
N ALA A 69 -32.21 -41.13 22.07
CA ALA A 69 -32.85 -41.50 20.77
C ALA A 69 -33.95 -40.64 20.07
N ALA A 70 -33.71 -40.31 18.78
CA ALA A 70 -34.57 -40.71 17.64
C ALA A 70 -34.02 -40.30 16.24
N ALA A 71 -34.05 -41.30 15.34
CA ALA A 71 -34.34 -41.27 13.89
C ALA A 71 -33.36 -40.69 12.82
N THR A 72 -32.79 -41.64 12.06
CA THR A 72 -32.33 -41.64 10.66
C THR A 72 -33.52 -41.48 9.64
N PRO A 73 -33.38 -41.45 8.28
CA PRO A 73 -32.26 -41.90 7.43
C PRO A 73 -31.92 -41.12 6.13
N SER A 74 -30.72 -41.45 5.62
CA SER A 74 -30.26 -41.60 4.22
C SER A 74 -30.70 -40.62 3.12
N SER A 75 -29.72 -39.99 2.47
CA SER A 75 -29.66 -39.88 1.01
C SER A 75 -28.20 -39.73 0.58
N SER A 76 -27.68 -40.79 -0.03
CA SER A 76 -26.44 -40.82 -0.78
C SER A 76 -26.52 -39.88 -1.98
N ASN A 77 -25.50 -39.05 -2.19
CA ASN A 77 -24.99 -38.84 -3.55
C ASN A 77 -23.49 -38.55 -3.51
N ALA A 78 -22.77 -39.41 -4.23
CA ALA A 78 -21.35 -39.37 -4.43
C ALA A 78 -21.02 -38.47 -5.65
N SER A 79 -20.09 -37.54 -5.46
CA SER A 79 -19.06 -37.17 -6.45
C SER A 79 -18.19 -36.09 -5.80
N SER A 80 -17.00 -36.45 -5.32
CA SER A 80 -15.76 -36.53 -6.08
C SER A 80 -15.04 -35.18 -6.13
N THR A 81 -13.93 -35.16 -5.38
CA THR A 81 -12.67 -34.45 -5.68
C THR A 81 -12.64 -32.94 -5.45
N VAL A 82 -11.93 -32.51 -4.40
CA VAL A 82 -10.56 -31.98 -4.50
C VAL A 82 -10.03 -31.89 -3.06
N SER A 83 -9.13 -32.79 -2.71
CA SER A 83 -8.35 -32.73 -1.48
C SER A 83 -7.30 -31.64 -1.64
N GLN A 84 -7.53 -30.48 -1.03
CA GLN A 84 -6.45 -29.53 -0.71
C GLN A 84 -5.75 -30.03 0.56
N PRO A 85 -4.42 -29.85 0.69
CA PRO A 85 -3.68 -30.36 1.83
C PRO A 85 -4.10 -29.55 3.07
N GLU A 86 -4.80 -30.20 4.01
CA GLU A 86 -5.11 -29.63 5.31
C GLU A 86 -3.80 -29.34 6.04
N ASP A 87 -3.40 -28.06 6.03
CA ASP A 87 -2.27 -27.51 6.78
C ASP A 87 -2.63 -27.66 8.27
N THR A 88 -2.18 -28.77 8.87
CA THR A 88 -2.53 -29.24 10.22
C THR A 88 -1.85 -28.43 11.32
N ARG A 89 -1.87 -27.10 11.20
CA ARG A 89 -1.40 -26.19 12.24
C ARG A 89 -2.57 -25.81 13.14
N PRO A 90 -2.42 -25.91 14.47
CA PRO A 90 -3.50 -25.56 15.39
C PRO A 90 -3.82 -24.07 15.27
N TYR A 91 -5.06 -23.75 14.89
CA TYR A 91 -5.59 -22.40 14.87
C TYR A 91 -6.44 -22.13 16.13
N THR A 92 -6.55 -20.87 16.51
CA THR A 92 -7.37 -20.42 17.63
C THR A 92 -8.79 -20.10 17.19
N GLU A 93 -9.77 -20.32 18.08
CA GLU A 93 -11.18 -19.97 17.83
C GLU A 93 -11.35 -18.47 17.46
N ASP A 94 -10.53 -17.60 18.03
CA ASP A 94 -10.50 -16.17 17.70
C ASP A 94 -10.05 -15.91 16.25
N GLN A 95 -9.12 -16.69 15.70
CA GLN A 95 -8.68 -16.57 14.31
C GLN A 95 -9.81 -16.93 13.34
N VAL A 96 -10.54 -18.02 13.61
CA VAL A 96 -11.70 -18.44 12.81
C VAL A 96 -12.79 -17.38 12.82
N ARG A 97 -13.06 -16.79 13.99
CA ARG A 97 -14.05 -15.70 14.13
C ARG A 97 -13.69 -14.48 13.31
N ILE A 98 -12.42 -14.08 13.28
CA ILE A 98 -11.94 -12.94 12.49
C ILE A 98 -12.08 -13.22 10.99
N VAL A 99 -11.66 -14.40 10.54
CA VAL A 99 -11.79 -14.81 9.13
C VAL A 99 -13.25 -14.84 8.70
N ARG A 100 -14.13 -15.45 9.51
CA ARG A 100 -15.57 -15.49 9.24
C ARG A 100 -16.17 -14.09 9.17
N LYS A 101 -15.81 -13.20 10.11
CA LYS A 101 -16.29 -11.81 10.11
C LYS A 101 -15.93 -11.09 8.82
N ILE A 102 -14.68 -11.20 8.37
CA ILE A 102 -14.20 -10.53 7.16
C ILE A 102 -14.89 -11.08 5.91
N LYS A 103 -15.08 -12.40 5.82
CA LYS A 103 -15.80 -13.02 4.69
C LYS A 103 -17.28 -12.65 4.63
N MET A 104 -17.89 -12.23 5.75
CA MET A 104 -19.29 -11.76 5.79
C MET A 104 -19.44 -10.26 5.49
N CYS A 105 -18.35 -9.48 5.51
CA CYS A 105 -18.38 -8.05 5.22
C CYS A 105 -18.53 -7.80 3.71
N LYS A 106 -19.45 -6.89 3.33
CA LYS A 106 -19.72 -6.55 1.94
C LYS A 106 -19.00 -5.29 1.45
N THR A 107 -18.64 -4.38 2.36
CA THR A 107 -17.96 -3.12 2.01
C THR A 107 -16.51 -3.13 2.48
N HIS A 108 -15.63 -2.38 1.81
CA HIS A 108 -14.22 -2.25 2.20
C HIS A 108 -14.05 -1.61 3.58
N TYR A 109 -14.96 -0.71 3.96
CA TYR A 109 -15.01 -0.10 5.28
C TYR A 109 -15.30 -1.15 6.37
N ASP A 110 -16.25 -2.04 6.12
CA ASP A 110 -16.60 -3.13 7.06
C ASP A 110 -15.49 -4.18 7.15
N VAL A 111 -14.78 -4.45 6.06
CA VAL A 111 -13.62 -5.35 6.02
C VAL A 111 -12.50 -4.84 6.92
N LEU A 112 -12.19 -3.53 6.86
CA LEU A 112 -11.21 -2.90 7.75
C LEU A 112 -11.78 -2.59 9.16
N GLY A 113 -13.11 -2.59 9.32
CA GLY A 113 -13.79 -2.24 10.56
C GLY A 113 -13.64 -0.76 10.92
N VAL A 114 -13.65 0.12 9.91
CA VAL A 114 -13.55 1.58 10.04
C VAL A 114 -14.84 2.25 9.58
N ALA A 115 -15.11 3.46 10.08
CA ALA A 115 -16.26 4.25 9.63
C ALA A 115 -16.04 4.80 8.21
N LYS A 116 -17.13 5.12 7.48
CA LYS A 116 -17.03 5.70 6.13
C LYS A 116 -16.31 7.05 6.09
N ASN A 117 -16.35 7.81 7.18
CA ASN A 117 -15.64 9.08 7.36
C ASN A 117 -14.27 8.94 8.04
N ALA A 118 -13.74 7.71 8.14
CA ALA A 118 -12.45 7.47 8.78
C ALA A 118 -11.31 8.18 8.03
N ASP A 119 -10.37 8.73 8.79
CA ASP A 119 -9.16 9.36 8.25
C ASP A 119 -8.18 8.31 7.71
N GLU A 120 -7.29 8.70 6.80
CA GLU A 120 -6.28 7.81 6.20
C GLU A 120 -5.42 7.11 7.27
N ASN A 121 -5.13 7.83 8.37
CA ASN A 121 -4.39 7.29 9.51
C ASN A 121 -5.16 6.17 10.23
N GLU A 122 -6.48 6.26 10.31
CA GLU A 122 -7.34 5.23 10.90
C GLU A 122 -7.39 3.99 10.02
N VAL A 123 -7.51 4.18 8.70
CA VAL A 123 -7.45 3.11 7.68
C VAL A 123 -6.12 2.35 7.79
N LYS A 124 -4.98 3.06 7.81
CA LYS A 124 -3.64 2.48 7.98
C LYS A 124 -3.51 1.71 9.29
N LYS A 125 -4.05 2.25 10.39
CA LYS A 125 -4.00 1.62 11.72
C LYS A 125 -4.86 0.36 11.78
N ALA A 126 -6.03 0.36 11.16
CA ALA A 126 -6.92 -0.78 11.08
C ALA A 126 -6.32 -1.90 10.23
N TYR A 127 -5.79 -1.56 9.05
CA TYR A 127 -5.06 -2.48 8.18
C TYR A 127 -3.89 -3.15 8.92
N ARG A 128 -3.04 -2.37 9.60
CA ARG A 128 -1.90 -2.93 10.36
C ARG A 128 -2.36 -3.97 11.41
N LYS A 129 -3.46 -3.70 12.12
CA LYS A 129 -3.99 -4.62 13.13
C LYS A 129 -4.55 -5.91 12.52
N LEU A 130 -5.23 -5.82 11.37
CA LEU A 130 -5.82 -6.97 10.70
C LEU A 130 -4.77 -7.80 9.96
N ALA A 131 -3.84 -7.15 9.26
CA ALA A 131 -2.75 -7.79 8.55
C ALA A 131 -1.89 -8.65 9.49
N LEU A 132 -1.55 -8.14 10.69
CA LEU A 132 -0.79 -8.91 11.68
C LEU A 132 -1.56 -10.12 12.24
N LYS A 133 -2.90 -10.07 12.26
CA LYS A 133 -3.76 -11.16 12.77
C LYS A 133 -4.07 -12.21 11.70
N LEU A 134 -4.03 -11.83 10.44
CA LEU A 134 -4.36 -12.69 9.28
C LEU A 134 -3.12 -13.13 8.50
N HIS A 135 -1.92 -12.67 8.90
CA HIS A 135 -0.69 -13.01 8.22
C HIS A 135 -0.53 -14.55 8.11
N PRO A 136 -0.19 -15.08 6.91
CA PRO A 136 -0.17 -16.53 6.66
C PRO A 136 0.80 -17.29 7.58
N ASP A 137 1.88 -16.63 8.04
CA ASP A 137 2.82 -17.20 9.02
C ASP A 137 2.23 -17.41 10.42
N LYS A 138 1.23 -16.60 10.82
CA LYS A 138 0.67 -16.59 12.17
C LYS A 138 -0.74 -17.16 12.26
N ASN A 139 -1.46 -17.22 11.13
CA ASN A 139 -2.84 -17.66 11.08
C ASN A 139 -3.03 -18.72 9.98
N SER A 140 -3.22 -19.96 10.42
CA SER A 140 -3.46 -21.12 9.55
C SER A 140 -4.94 -21.54 9.55
N ALA A 141 -5.86 -20.66 9.96
CA ALA A 141 -7.29 -20.94 9.90
C ALA A 141 -7.77 -21.08 8.45
N PRO A 142 -8.77 -21.94 8.19
CA PRO A 142 -9.30 -22.13 6.84
C PRO A 142 -9.89 -20.82 6.28
N GLY A 143 -9.41 -20.41 5.11
CA GLY A 143 -9.82 -19.15 4.47
C GLY A 143 -9.14 -17.88 5.01
N ALA A 144 -8.10 -18.02 5.85
CA ALA A 144 -7.31 -16.87 6.31
C ALA A 144 -6.64 -16.12 5.16
N GLU A 145 -6.19 -16.83 4.13
CA GLU A 145 -5.60 -16.25 2.92
C GLU A 145 -6.62 -15.39 2.15
N ASP A 146 -7.84 -15.88 1.94
CA ASP A 146 -8.92 -15.10 1.30
C ASP A 146 -9.23 -13.83 2.09
N ALA A 147 -9.31 -13.94 3.41
CA ALA A 147 -9.56 -12.81 4.29
C ALA A 147 -8.40 -11.80 4.26
N PHE A 148 -7.16 -12.28 4.17
CA PHE A 148 -5.98 -11.42 4.03
C PHE A 148 -5.99 -10.67 2.69
N LYS A 149 -6.34 -11.35 1.59
CA LYS A 149 -6.52 -10.75 0.27
C LYS A 149 -7.61 -9.67 0.27
N ALA A 150 -8.75 -9.96 0.90
CA ALA A 150 -9.85 -8.99 1.03
C ALA A 150 -9.42 -7.74 1.82
N VAL A 151 -8.67 -7.91 2.91
CA VAL A 151 -8.11 -6.81 3.71
C VAL A 151 -7.08 -6.01 2.93
N GLY A 152 -6.24 -6.67 2.12
CA GLY A 152 -5.31 -6.02 1.19
C GLY A 152 -6.04 -5.16 0.16
N LYS A 153 -7.02 -5.72 -0.55
CA LYS A 153 -7.85 -5.00 -1.54
C LYS A 153 -8.52 -3.76 -0.91
N ALA A 154 -9.14 -3.94 0.25
CA ALA A 154 -9.80 -2.85 0.97
C ALA A 154 -8.82 -1.73 1.32
N PHE A 155 -7.60 -2.07 1.74
CA PHE A 155 -6.56 -1.07 2.03
C PHE A 155 -6.09 -0.33 0.77
N THR A 156 -5.82 -1.03 -0.33
CA THR A 156 -5.39 -0.41 -1.59
C THR A 156 -6.39 0.62 -2.11
N ILE A 157 -7.69 0.37 -1.93
CA ILE A 157 -8.75 1.28 -2.35
C ILE A 157 -8.95 2.43 -1.35
N LEU A 158 -8.99 2.13 -0.05
CA LEU A 158 -9.31 3.12 0.98
C LEU A 158 -8.11 3.99 1.42
N SER A 159 -6.89 3.60 1.07
CA SER A 159 -5.68 4.38 1.40
C SER A 159 -5.37 5.50 0.41
N ASP A 160 -5.93 5.44 -0.81
CA ASP A 160 -5.75 6.48 -1.83
C ASP A 160 -7.06 7.27 -1.97
N ASP A 161 -6.98 8.60 -1.80
CA ASP A 161 -8.13 9.48 -1.85
C ASP A 161 -8.89 9.43 -3.19
N GLN A 162 -8.18 9.25 -4.32
CA GLN A 162 -8.82 9.13 -5.64
C GLN A 162 -9.57 7.81 -5.76
N LYS A 163 -8.92 6.68 -5.40
CA LYS A 163 -9.53 5.34 -5.46
C LYS A 163 -10.70 5.22 -4.50
N ARG A 164 -10.59 5.82 -3.32
CA ARG A 164 -11.67 5.89 -2.33
C ARG A 164 -12.84 6.69 -2.87
N ALA A 165 -12.60 7.83 -3.50
CA ALA A 165 -13.66 8.63 -4.12
C ALA A 165 -14.36 7.88 -5.25
N ASP A 166 -13.64 7.12 -6.07
CA ASP A 166 -14.21 6.29 -7.12
C ASP A 166 -15.04 5.13 -6.55
N TYR A 167 -14.53 4.45 -5.52
CA TYR A 167 -15.26 3.40 -4.80
C TYR A 167 -16.54 3.94 -4.15
N ASP A 168 -16.49 5.11 -3.53
CA ASP A 168 -17.66 5.73 -2.91
C ASP A 168 -18.74 6.12 -3.95
N ARG A 169 -18.34 6.42 -5.19
CA ARG A 169 -19.24 6.80 -6.29
C ARG A 169 -19.85 5.61 -7.03
N PHE A 170 -19.06 4.57 -7.29
CA PHE A 170 -19.44 3.47 -8.18
C PHE A 170 -19.46 2.08 -7.50
N GLY A 171 -19.05 1.99 -6.24
CA GLY A 171 -18.88 0.73 -5.52
C GLY A 171 -17.77 -0.16 -6.09
N ASP A 172 -17.84 -1.47 -5.82
CA ASP A 172 -17.00 -2.48 -6.46
C ASP A 172 -17.31 -2.64 -7.97
N THR A 173 -18.32 -1.96 -8.50
CA THR A 173 -18.75 -1.98 -9.92
C THR A 173 -18.21 -0.79 -10.72
N ALA A 174 -17.07 -0.22 -10.33
CA ALA A 174 -16.46 0.86 -11.10
C ALA A 174 -16.18 0.38 -12.55
N PRO A 175 -16.61 1.12 -13.59
CA PRO A 175 -16.39 0.79 -15.01
C PRO A 175 -14.92 0.97 -15.45
N GLY A 176 -13.97 0.67 -14.56
CA GLY A 176 -12.53 0.69 -14.79
C GLY A 176 -11.92 -0.71 -14.91
N GLU A 177 -12.58 -1.77 -14.44
CA GLU A 177 -11.98 -3.13 -14.37
C GLU A 177 -11.75 -3.74 -15.77
N ASN A 178 -12.41 -3.22 -16.82
CA ASN A 178 -12.17 -3.62 -18.22
C ASN A 178 -11.47 -2.57 -19.09
N ASN A 179 -11.20 -1.36 -18.57
CA ASN A 179 -10.66 -0.24 -19.38
C ASN A 179 -9.27 0.26 -18.90
N SER A 180 -8.76 -0.29 -17.80
CA SER A 180 -7.42 -0.01 -17.29
C SER A 180 -6.29 -0.75 -18.03
N ARG A 181 -6.61 -1.70 -18.92
CA ARG A 181 -5.60 -2.40 -19.75
C ARG A 181 -5.00 -1.57 -20.88
N GLN A 182 -5.54 -0.38 -21.19
CA GLN A 182 -5.14 0.36 -22.39
C GLN A 182 -4.76 1.85 -22.20
N ARG A 183 -4.70 2.35 -20.96
CA ARG A 183 -4.38 3.78 -20.72
C ARG A 183 -3.27 4.08 -19.72
N SER A 184 -2.46 3.10 -19.31
CA SER A 184 -1.32 3.34 -18.41
C SER A 184 -0.02 2.69 -18.89
N ARG A 185 0.46 3.06 -20.09
CA ARG A 185 1.81 2.67 -20.55
C ARG A 185 2.71 3.83 -20.96
N GLN A 186 2.40 5.06 -20.52
CA GLN A 186 3.22 6.22 -20.88
C GLN A 186 3.34 7.25 -19.75
N GLN A 187 3.89 6.84 -18.62
CA GLN A 187 4.71 7.74 -17.83
C GLN A 187 5.72 6.92 -17.03
N HIS A 188 7.00 7.13 -17.33
CA HIS A 188 8.09 6.70 -16.48
C HIS A 188 8.04 7.51 -15.18
N HIS A 189 7.41 6.96 -14.15
CA HIS A 189 7.75 7.22 -12.76
C HIS A 189 7.66 5.89 -12.02
N GLY A 190 8.72 5.50 -11.32
CA GLY A 190 8.77 4.26 -10.55
C GLY A 190 7.57 4.14 -9.62
N GLY A 191 6.63 3.28 -9.99
CA GLY A 191 5.36 3.09 -9.30
C GLY A 191 4.84 1.69 -9.56
N PHE A 192 5.07 0.82 -8.59
CA PHE A 192 4.21 -0.28 -8.16
C PHE A 192 3.02 -0.60 -9.10
N HIS A 193 3.14 -1.69 -9.87
CA HIS A 193 2.07 -2.28 -10.70
C HIS A 193 1.00 -2.96 -9.82
N ASP A 194 -0.22 -2.45 -9.85
CA ASP A 194 -1.38 -2.83 -9.00
C ASP A 194 -1.88 -4.30 -9.11
N GLU A 195 -1.38 -5.11 -10.06
CA GLU A 195 -1.79 -6.53 -10.17
C GLU A 195 -0.71 -7.53 -9.75
N ASP A 196 0.55 -7.07 -9.57
CA ASP A 196 1.68 -7.93 -9.21
C ASP A 196 2.15 -7.73 -7.75
N ILE A 197 1.54 -6.81 -7.01
CA ILE A 197 1.92 -6.54 -5.62
C ILE A 197 1.00 -7.37 -4.75
N SER A 198 1.52 -8.52 -4.31
CA SER A 198 0.82 -9.36 -3.35
C SER A 198 0.49 -8.52 -2.11
N PRO A 199 -0.65 -8.74 -1.42
CA PRO A 199 -0.92 -8.10 -0.12
C PRO A 199 0.25 -8.26 0.88
N GLU A 200 1.02 -9.34 0.73
CA GLU A 200 2.30 -9.61 1.40
C GLU A 200 3.40 -8.62 1.00
N ASP A 201 3.51 -8.25 -0.28
CA ASP A 201 4.47 -7.27 -0.78
C ASP A 201 4.11 -5.85 -0.36
N ILE A 202 2.81 -5.49 -0.32
CA ILE A 202 2.33 -4.23 0.27
C ILE A 202 2.72 -4.18 1.75
N PHE A 203 2.50 -5.29 2.46
CA PHE A 203 2.88 -5.40 3.87
C PHE A 203 4.41 -5.31 4.06
N ASN A 204 5.20 -6.00 3.23
CA ASN A 204 6.66 -6.00 3.31
C ASN A 204 7.26 -4.64 2.92
N MET A 205 6.72 -3.97 1.91
CA MET A 205 7.10 -2.62 1.48
C MET A 205 6.87 -1.59 2.59
N PHE A 206 5.78 -1.73 3.35
CA PHE A 206 5.37 -0.76 4.35
C PHE A 206 5.85 -1.08 5.78
N PHE A 207 6.08 -2.36 6.11
CA PHE A 207 6.39 -2.84 7.47
C PHE A 207 7.67 -3.69 7.56
N GLY A 208 8.23 -4.14 6.43
CA GLY A 208 9.37 -5.05 6.38
C GLY A 208 10.73 -4.42 6.65
N GLY A 209 10.81 -3.10 6.85
CA GLY A 209 11.94 -2.42 7.51
C GLY A 209 13.33 -2.92 7.11
N GLY A 210 13.60 -3.04 5.81
CA GLY A 210 14.88 -3.49 5.31
C GLY A 210 14.92 -3.35 3.80
N MET A 211 15.96 -2.68 3.28
CA MET A 211 16.28 -2.69 1.85
C MET A 211 16.11 -4.11 1.27
N PRO A 212 15.63 -4.27 0.02
CA PRO A 212 15.74 -5.55 -0.64
C PRO A 212 17.22 -5.84 -0.87
N ARG A 213 17.84 -6.56 0.08
CA ARG A 213 19.07 -7.28 -0.19
C ARG A 213 18.72 -8.28 -1.27
N GLN A 214 19.21 -8.00 -2.46
CA GLN A 214 19.28 -8.87 -3.62
C GLN A 214 19.83 -10.24 -3.17
N ARG A 215 18.95 -11.12 -2.71
CA ARG A 215 19.27 -12.52 -2.43
C ARG A 215 19.24 -13.23 -3.76
N GLN A 216 20.39 -13.18 -4.42
CA GLN A 216 20.84 -14.11 -5.43
C GLN A 216 20.72 -15.53 -4.84
N ARG A 217 19.55 -16.16 -4.99
CA ARG A 217 19.38 -17.57 -4.66
C ARG A 217 19.76 -18.36 -5.90
N GLN A 218 20.94 -18.95 -5.78
CA GLN A 218 21.51 -19.96 -6.64
C GLN A 218 20.47 -20.97 -7.10
N ARG A 219 20.54 -21.26 -8.41
CA ARG A 219 20.10 -22.52 -8.99
C ARG A 219 20.59 -23.67 -8.12
N GLN A 220 19.68 -24.43 -7.56
CA GLN A 220 19.96 -25.79 -7.13
C GLN A 220 18.88 -26.70 -7.71
N ALA A 221 19.37 -27.66 -8.48
CA ALA A 221 18.63 -28.68 -9.17
C ALA A 221 17.88 -29.60 -8.19
N GLN A 222 16.68 -30.02 -8.56
CA GLN A 222 16.08 -31.29 -8.15
C GLN A 222 15.05 -31.75 -9.21
N PRO A 223 14.74 -33.06 -9.30
CA PRO A 223 14.65 -33.78 -10.56
C PRO A 223 13.23 -33.83 -11.12
N ARG A 224 13.16 -33.95 -12.44
CA ARG A 224 11.95 -34.30 -13.20
C ARG A 224 11.30 -35.57 -12.63
N GLN A 225 10.10 -35.44 -12.10
CA GLN A 225 9.14 -36.54 -12.11
C GLN A 225 8.56 -36.61 -13.53
N GLN A 226 8.73 -37.76 -14.16
CA GLN A 226 8.10 -38.13 -15.42
C GLN A 226 6.58 -38.07 -15.25
N ALA A 227 5.92 -37.29 -16.10
CA ALA A 227 4.50 -37.44 -16.40
C ALA A 227 4.38 -37.65 -17.91
N ASP A 228 3.59 -38.65 -18.28
CA ASP A 228 3.42 -39.25 -19.60
C ASP A 228 3.36 -38.27 -20.78
N GLN A 229 4.11 -38.62 -21.83
CA GLN A 229 4.03 -37.97 -23.14
C GLN A 229 3.05 -38.74 -24.02
N THR A 230 1.83 -38.22 -24.19
CA THR A 230 1.02 -38.54 -25.37
C THR A 230 1.56 -37.77 -26.58
N PRO A 231 1.85 -38.41 -27.74
CA PRO A 231 2.43 -37.74 -28.89
C PRO A 231 1.44 -36.75 -29.52
N ARG A 232 1.79 -35.45 -29.53
CA ARG A 232 1.05 -34.39 -30.23
C ARG A 232 1.56 -34.25 -31.66
N THR A 233 0.64 -34.11 -32.61
CA THR A 233 0.94 -33.93 -34.04
C THR A 233 1.61 -32.56 -34.32
N PRO A 234 2.40 -32.42 -35.40
CA PRO A 234 3.19 -31.20 -35.68
C PRO A 234 2.35 -29.94 -35.86
N MET A 235 1.06 -30.04 -36.24
CA MET A 235 0.15 -28.89 -36.28
C MET A 235 -0.19 -28.35 -34.87
N GLN A 236 -0.20 -29.19 -33.83
CA GLN A 236 -0.50 -28.77 -32.47
C GLN A 236 0.66 -28.05 -31.77
N GLN A 237 1.89 -28.23 -32.26
CA GLN A 237 3.05 -27.49 -31.76
C GLN A 237 3.04 -26.02 -32.22
N LEU A 238 2.47 -25.73 -33.40
CA LEU A 238 2.40 -24.37 -33.93
C LEU A 238 1.40 -23.48 -33.17
N LEU A 239 0.27 -24.05 -32.70
CA LEU A 239 -0.70 -23.34 -31.86
C LEU A 239 -0.14 -22.93 -30.49
N GLN A 240 0.88 -23.62 -29.98
CA GLN A 240 1.50 -23.29 -28.69
C GLN A 240 2.30 -21.98 -28.72
N PHE A 241 2.80 -21.60 -29.90
CA PHE A 241 3.55 -20.35 -30.09
C PHE A 241 2.67 -19.17 -30.48
N LEU A 242 1.41 -19.40 -30.84
CA LEU A 242 0.44 -18.35 -31.16
C LEU A 242 0.30 -17.29 -30.06
N PRO A 243 0.18 -17.62 -28.75
CA PRO A 243 0.14 -16.59 -27.71
C PRO A 243 1.46 -15.81 -27.57
N LEU A 244 2.61 -16.44 -27.81
CA LEU A 244 3.92 -15.78 -27.78
C LEU A 244 4.12 -14.84 -28.98
N ILE A 245 3.72 -15.27 -30.17
CA ILE A 245 3.74 -14.46 -31.39
C ILE A 245 2.76 -13.30 -31.24
N LEU A 246 1.58 -13.51 -30.65
CA LEU A 246 0.60 -12.46 -30.41
C LEU A 246 1.11 -11.43 -29.41
N VAL A 247 1.77 -11.83 -28.32
CA VAL A 247 2.45 -10.91 -27.39
C VAL A 247 3.59 -10.15 -28.07
N LEU A 248 4.39 -10.82 -28.91
CA LEU A 248 5.45 -10.19 -29.68
C LEU A 248 4.90 -9.15 -30.67
N CYS A 249 3.87 -9.49 -31.44
CA CYS A 249 3.20 -8.59 -32.36
C CYS A 249 2.55 -7.41 -31.63
N LEU A 250 1.86 -7.65 -30.52
CA LEU A 250 1.30 -6.57 -29.70
C LEU A 250 2.39 -5.66 -29.12
N SER A 251 3.56 -6.19 -28.76
CA SER A 251 4.68 -5.38 -28.29
C SER A 251 5.32 -4.52 -29.40
N LEU A 252 5.34 -5.00 -30.64
CA LEU A 252 5.89 -4.28 -31.79
C LEU A 252 4.90 -3.29 -32.39
N PHE A 253 3.58 -3.51 -32.23
CA PHE A 253 2.54 -2.60 -32.73
C PHE A 253 2.01 -1.61 -31.67
N SER A 254 2.32 -1.80 -30.38
CA SER A 254 1.91 -0.88 -29.31
C SER A 254 2.88 0.27 -29.07
N PHE A 255 3.71 0.66 -30.06
CA PHE A 255 4.38 1.95 -29.99
C PHE A 255 3.29 3.03 -30.06
N PRO A 256 3.00 3.74 -28.97
CA PRO A 256 2.08 4.85 -29.03
C PRO A 256 2.85 5.88 -29.85
N GLY A 257 2.38 6.13 -31.08
CA GLY A 257 3.06 7.02 -32.02
C GLY A 257 3.50 8.26 -31.26
N ASN A 258 4.80 8.56 -31.31
CA ASN A 258 5.39 9.74 -30.67
C ASN A 258 4.58 10.96 -31.11
N GLN A 259 3.61 11.38 -30.30
CA GLN A 259 2.97 12.67 -30.48
C GLN A 259 4.01 13.67 -30.02
N THR A 260 4.82 14.12 -30.99
CA THR A 260 5.75 15.20 -30.77
C THR A 260 4.94 16.42 -30.37
N ALA A 261 5.27 17.01 -29.22
CA ALA A 261 4.61 18.23 -28.78
C ALA A 261 4.76 19.29 -29.90
N PRO A 262 3.70 19.99 -30.30
CA PRO A 262 3.75 20.95 -31.41
C PRO A 262 4.48 22.25 -31.04
N PHE A 263 5.19 22.27 -29.91
CA PHE A 263 5.91 23.41 -29.37
C PHE A 263 7.12 22.97 -28.53
N SER A 264 8.00 23.92 -28.22
CA SER A 264 9.09 23.81 -27.25
C SER A 264 9.15 25.06 -26.37
N LEU A 265 9.56 24.90 -25.11
CA LEU A 265 9.79 26.05 -24.20
C LEU A 265 11.16 26.72 -24.41
N ASN A 266 12.04 26.10 -25.19
CA ASN A 266 13.36 26.63 -25.53
C ASN A 266 13.51 26.67 -27.05
N PRO A 267 14.28 27.61 -27.61
CA PRO A 267 14.47 27.69 -29.06
C PRO A 267 15.17 26.44 -29.58
N THR A 268 14.66 25.87 -30.68
CA THR A 268 15.29 24.76 -31.39
C THR A 268 15.33 25.05 -32.90
N GLN A 269 16.18 24.34 -33.64
CA GLN A 269 16.27 24.53 -35.09
C GLN A 269 14.97 24.18 -35.82
N GLU A 270 14.22 23.20 -35.29
CA GLU A 270 12.94 22.75 -35.85
C GLU A 270 11.79 23.72 -35.52
N MET A 271 11.90 24.46 -34.41
CA MET A 271 10.88 25.39 -33.93
C MET A 271 11.49 26.79 -33.68
N PRO A 272 11.74 27.57 -34.74
CA PRO A 272 12.39 28.88 -34.61
C PRO A 272 11.42 30.02 -34.29
N VAL A 273 10.11 29.84 -34.46
CA VAL A 273 9.13 30.93 -34.35
C VAL A 273 8.70 31.07 -32.90
N GLN A 274 9.00 32.21 -32.27
CA GLN A 274 8.58 32.52 -30.91
C GLN A 274 7.14 33.05 -30.88
N ARG A 275 6.37 32.57 -29.90
CA ARG A 275 5.01 32.99 -29.57
C ARG A 275 4.87 33.20 -28.07
N THR A 276 3.75 33.80 -27.68
CA THR A 276 3.36 34.02 -26.28
C THR A 276 1.92 33.57 -26.08
N THR A 277 1.62 32.97 -24.93
CA THR A 277 0.26 32.58 -24.56
C THR A 277 -0.63 33.81 -24.38
N ARG A 278 -1.87 33.74 -24.87
CA ARG A 278 -2.85 34.85 -24.87
C ARG A 278 -4.27 34.40 -24.49
N MET A 279 -4.50 33.11 -24.32
CA MET A 279 -5.81 32.55 -24.04
C MET A 279 -6.31 32.91 -22.63
N ARG A 280 -7.62 33.13 -22.51
CA ARG A 280 -8.26 33.60 -21.25
C ARG A 280 -8.11 32.63 -20.07
N ASN A 281 -7.99 31.33 -20.33
CA ASN A 281 -7.89 30.28 -19.31
C ASN A 281 -6.46 29.74 -19.19
N VAL A 282 -5.47 30.52 -19.59
CA VAL A 282 -4.04 30.18 -19.57
C VAL A 282 -3.31 31.39 -19.01
N VAL A 283 -2.25 31.17 -18.21
CA VAL A 283 -1.34 32.26 -17.83
C VAL A 283 -0.84 32.99 -19.08
N ASN A 284 -1.09 34.29 -19.15
CA ASN A 284 -0.70 35.13 -20.28
C ASN A 284 0.80 35.42 -20.27
N GLY A 285 1.39 35.45 -21.47
CA GLY A 285 2.77 35.90 -21.67
C GLY A 285 3.85 34.82 -21.51
N ILE A 286 3.49 33.54 -21.40
CA ILE A 286 4.48 32.45 -21.38
C ILE A 286 5.09 32.33 -22.78
N PRO A 287 6.41 32.50 -22.94
CA PRO A 287 7.07 32.35 -24.23
C PRO A 287 7.21 30.87 -24.61
N TYR A 288 6.86 30.54 -25.85
CA TYR A 288 7.03 29.20 -26.42
C TYR A 288 7.40 29.30 -27.89
N TYR A 289 7.99 28.24 -28.42
CA TYR A 289 8.54 28.17 -29.77
C TYR A 289 7.82 27.10 -30.57
N VAL A 290 7.53 27.41 -31.84
CA VAL A 290 6.77 26.52 -32.73
C VAL A 290 7.41 26.44 -34.11
N ALA A 291 7.01 25.41 -34.87
CA ALA A 291 7.39 25.25 -36.26
C ALA A 291 6.76 26.36 -37.14
N ARG A 292 7.34 26.62 -38.31
CA ARG A 292 6.89 27.69 -39.22
C ARG A 292 5.47 27.51 -39.74
N ASP A 293 4.99 26.27 -39.82
CA ASP A 293 3.66 25.89 -40.31
C ASP A 293 2.61 25.79 -39.19
N PHE A 294 2.97 26.12 -37.94
CA PHE A 294 2.10 26.02 -36.77
C PHE A 294 0.79 26.80 -36.93
N GLU A 295 0.85 28.02 -37.46
CA GLU A 295 -0.31 28.89 -37.62
C GLU A 295 -1.37 28.22 -38.51
N ARG A 296 -0.95 27.72 -39.68
CA ARG A 296 -1.86 27.00 -40.59
C ARG A 296 -2.50 25.75 -39.95
N LYS A 297 -1.83 25.10 -39.00
CA LYS A 297 -2.29 23.85 -38.39
C LYS A 297 -3.16 24.05 -37.17
N TYR A 298 -2.85 25.02 -36.32
CA TYR A 298 -3.43 25.12 -34.96
C TYR A 298 -4.18 26.42 -34.68
N THR A 299 -4.15 27.43 -35.58
CA THR A 299 -4.87 28.70 -35.34
C THR A 299 -6.18 28.83 -36.11
N ASN A 300 -6.54 27.87 -36.97
CA ASN A 300 -7.81 27.89 -37.69
C ASN A 300 -9.01 27.64 -36.77
N ASP A 301 -8.84 26.76 -35.77
CA ASP A 301 -9.81 26.54 -34.70
C ASP A 301 -9.23 27.06 -33.38
N TRP A 302 -9.99 27.91 -32.69
CA TRP A 302 -9.62 28.42 -31.37
C TRP A 302 -9.41 27.30 -30.35
N ARG A 303 -10.10 26.16 -30.50
CA ARG A 303 -9.96 24.99 -29.62
C ARG A 303 -8.61 24.31 -29.75
N ASP A 304 -8.03 24.32 -30.95
CA ASP A 304 -6.70 23.74 -31.20
C ASP A 304 -5.62 24.59 -30.55
N LEU A 305 -5.69 25.91 -30.76
CA LEU A 305 -4.79 26.85 -30.10
C LEU A 305 -4.94 26.81 -28.57
N MET A 306 -6.17 26.71 -28.06
CA MET A 306 -6.43 26.60 -26.61
C MET A 306 -5.76 25.36 -26.03
N ARG A 307 -5.89 24.20 -26.69
CA ARG A 307 -5.25 22.96 -26.25
C ARG A 307 -3.72 23.09 -26.24
N VAL A 308 -3.13 23.71 -27.26
CA VAL A 308 -1.68 23.93 -27.29
C VAL A 308 -1.25 24.87 -26.17
N GLU A 309 -1.93 26.00 -25.96
CA GLU A 309 -1.56 26.96 -24.91
C GLU A 309 -1.74 26.38 -23.50
N GLN A 310 -2.77 25.56 -23.27
CA GLN A 310 -2.91 24.79 -22.02
C GLN A 310 -1.77 23.79 -21.82
N MET A 311 -1.32 23.13 -22.90
CA MET A 311 -0.14 22.28 -22.83
C MET A 311 1.12 23.11 -22.52
N VAL A 312 1.29 24.28 -23.13
CA VAL A 312 2.43 25.18 -22.87
C VAL A 312 2.48 25.57 -21.39
N GLU A 313 1.35 25.99 -20.82
CA GLU A 313 1.25 26.37 -19.41
C GLU A 313 1.55 25.18 -18.49
N SER A 314 0.95 24.02 -18.72
CA SER A 314 1.20 22.84 -17.88
C SER A 314 2.68 22.45 -17.87
N TRP A 315 3.34 22.46 -19.03
CA TRP A 315 4.78 22.19 -19.15
C TRP A 315 5.64 23.30 -18.51
N HIS A 316 5.24 24.56 -18.65
CA HIS A 316 5.94 25.69 -18.05
C HIS A 316 5.88 25.65 -16.52
N VAL A 317 4.69 25.43 -15.95
CA VAL A 317 4.48 25.28 -14.51
C VAL A 317 5.24 24.07 -13.97
N GLN A 318 5.25 22.94 -14.69
CA GLN A 318 6.04 21.78 -14.31
C GLN A 318 7.54 22.10 -14.27
N LYS A 319 8.08 22.78 -15.30
CA LYS A 319 9.48 23.22 -15.35
C LYS A 319 9.83 24.14 -14.19
N LEU A 320 8.94 25.08 -13.83
CA LEU A 320 9.12 25.95 -12.67
C LEU A 320 9.08 25.17 -11.34
N ARG A 321 8.20 24.17 -11.21
CA ARG A 321 8.15 23.29 -10.02
C ARG A 321 9.46 22.53 -9.84
N GLU A 322 9.95 21.88 -10.89
CA GLU A 322 11.22 21.16 -10.87
C GLU A 322 12.41 22.09 -10.58
N GLY A 323 12.40 23.28 -11.18
CA GLY A 323 13.38 24.34 -10.91
C GLY A 323 13.40 24.76 -9.44
N CYS A 324 12.22 25.05 -8.90
CA CYS A 324 12.05 25.47 -7.51
C CYS A 324 12.49 24.39 -6.53
N GLU A 325 12.13 23.12 -6.77
CA GLU A 325 12.63 21.99 -5.96
C GLU A 325 14.15 21.90 -5.96
N GLY A 326 14.77 22.09 -7.14
CA GLY A 326 16.22 22.15 -7.29
C GLY A 326 16.85 23.29 -6.50
N GLU A 327 16.27 24.49 -6.53
CA GLU A 327 16.73 25.66 -5.77
C GLU A 327 16.60 25.44 -4.26
N ARG A 328 15.45 24.95 -3.78
CA ARG A 328 15.23 24.62 -2.36
C ARG A 328 16.19 23.56 -1.87
N LEU A 329 16.50 22.55 -2.69
CA LEU A 329 17.50 21.55 -2.34
C LEU A 329 18.90 22.15 -2.20
N LYS A 330 19.30 23.05 -3.12
CA LYS A 330 20.57 23.78 -3.03
C LYS A 330 20.63 24.64 -1.76
N GLN A 331 19.54 25.34 -1.43
CA GLN A 331 19.43 26.14 -0.21
C GLN A 331 19.56 25.27 1.06
N LYS A 332 18.85 24.13 1.11
CA LYS A 332 18.94 23.15 2.21
C LYS A 332 20.36 22.62 2.39
N ARG A 333 21.08 22.33 1.29
CA ARG A 333 22.50 21.93 1.34
C ARG A 333 23.38 23.03 1.94
N ARG A 334 23.15 24.30 1.59
CA ARG A 334 23.88 25.44 2.19
C ARG A 334 23.62 25.57 3.69
N ILE A 335 22.36 25.41 4.12
CA ILE A 335 21.98 25.43 5.55
C ILE A 335 22.67 24.29 6.31
N ASN A 336 22.64 23.07 5.76
CA ASN A 336 23.29 21.91 6.40
C ASN A 336 24.81 22.09 6.48
N LYS A 337 25.45 22.66 5.44
CA LYS A 337 26.87 23.01 5.50
C LYS A 337 27.16 24.06 6.57
N ALA A 338 26.32 25.09 6.67
CA ALA A 338 26.45 26.13 7.69
C ALA A 338 26.33 25.59 9.11
N ARG A 339 25.47 24.58 9.34
CA ARG A 339 25.30 23.93 10.65
C ARG A 339 26.54 23.21 11.19
N ASN A 340 27.49 22.86 10.31
CA ASN A 340 28.72 22.16 10.69
C ASN A 340 29.84 23.09 11.22
N HIS A 341 29.63 24.41 11.27
CA HIS A 341 30.59 25.34 11.87
C HIS A 341 30.73 25.09 13.38
N LYS A 342 31.99 25.05 13.86
CA LYS A 342 32.32 24.86 15.29
C LYS A 342 31.93 26.07 16.14
N ASN A 343 32.11 27.28 15.61
CA ASN A 343 31.80 28.52 16.29
C ASN A 343 30.31 28.88 16.12
N VAL A 344 29.62 29.15 17.24
CA VAL A 344 28.16 29.44 17.23
C VAL A 344 27.84 30.69 16.42
N ASN A 345 28.61 31.78 16.60
CA ASN A 345 28.38 33.03 15.88
C ASN A 345 28.57 32.88 14.36
N GLU A 346 29.61 32.13 13.95
CA GLU A 346 29.84 31.84 12.52
C GLU A 346 28.75 30.95 11.94
N ARG A 347 28.28 29.97 12.70
CA ARG A 347 27.16 29.10 12.31
C ARG A 347 25.90 29.91 12.07
N GLU A 348 25.54 30.81 12.98
CA GLU A 348 24.36 31.67 12.85
C GLU A 348 24.47 32.61 11.65
N ALA A 349 25.61 33.26 11.47
CA ALA A 349 25.87 34.11 10.32
C ALA A 349 25.77 33.33 8.99
N ALA A 350 26.35 32.12 8.94
CA ALA A 350 26.32 31.26 7.76
C ALA A 350 24.91 30.74 7.44
N VAL A 351 24.11 30.39 8.46
CA VAL A 351 22.71 29.98 8.27
C VAL A 351 21.86 31.16 7.78
N LYS A 352 22.01 32.35 8.39
CA LYS A 352 21.31 33.56 7.96
C LYS A 352 21.61 33.89 6.50
N LYS A 353 22.88 33.81 6.10
CA LYS A 353 23.33 33.99 4.72
C LYS A 353 22.74 32.93 3.76
N ALA A 354 22.58 31.68 4.20
CA ALA A 354 21.98 30.63 3.38
C ALA A 354 20.47 30.83 3.17
N LEU A 355 19.78 31.38 4.17
CA LEU A 355 18.34 31.69 4.09
C LEU A 355 18.05 32.92 3.23
N SER A 356 18.95 33.91 3.21
CA SER A 356 18.78 35.13 2.40
C SER A 356 19.06 34.96 0.90
N VAL A 357 19.32 33.74 0.44
CA VAL A 357 19.55 33.45 -0.99
C VAL A 357 18.20 33.48 -1.70
N ALA A 358 18.09 34.32 -2.73
CA ALA A 358 16.91 34.38 -3.58
C ALA A 358 16.65 33.05 -4.32
N LEU A 359 15.36 32.72 -4.49
CA LEU A 359 14.87 31.51 -5.16
C LEU A 359 13.99 31.94 -6.35
N PRO A 360 14.58 32.50 -7.42
CA PRO A 360 13.82 33.18 -8.46
C PRO A 360 12.79 32.28 -9.14
N THR A 361 13.07 30.99 -9.32
CA THR A 361 12.09 30.05 -9.92
C THR A 361 10.94 29.73 -8.98
N CYS A 362 11.19 29.67 -7.68
CA CYS A 362 10.13 29.52 -6.68
C CYS A 362 9.27 30.78 -6.59
N ASP A 363 9.90 31.96 -6.64
CA ASP A 363 9.19 33.24 -6.58
C ASP A 363 8.29 33.42 -7.82
N GLU A 364 8.76 33.02 -9.00
CA GLU A 364 7.96 33.00 -10.23
C GLU A 364 6.82 31.99 -10.15
N LEU A 365 7.06 30.77 -9.66
CA LEU A 365 6.01 29.77 -9.47
C LEU A 365 4.90 30.24 -8.53
N ASN A 366 5.26 30.90 -7.42
CA ASN A 366 4.30 31.42 -6.46
C ASN A 366 3.42 32.52 -7.09
N ARG A 367 4.00 33.41 -7.92
CA ARG A 367 3.23 34.45 -8.65
C ARG A 367 2.20 33.88 -9.62
N LEU A 368 2.39 32.66 -10.11
CA LEU A 368 1.42 31.99 -10.99
C LEU A 368 0.29 31.31 -10.20
N GLN A 369 0.41 31.19 -8.88
CA GLN A 369 -0.56 30.54 -8.00
C GLN A 369 -1.40 31.54 -7.19
N GLU A 370 -0.99 32.81 -7.14
CA GLU A 370 -1.73 33.97 -6.59
C GLU A 370 -2.70 34.53 -7.63
#